data_AF-A0A161TJL2-F1
#
_entry.id   AF-A0A161TJL2-F1
#
_cell.length_a   1.000
_cell.length_b   1.000
_cell.length_c   1.000
_cell.angle_alpha   90.00
_cell.angle_beta   90.00
_cell.angle_gamma   90.00
#
_symmetry.space_group_name_H-M   'P 1'
#
loop_
_entity.id
_entity.type
_entity.pdbx_description
1 polymer ?
#
loop_
_entity_poly.entity_id
_entity_poly.type
_entity_poly.pdbx_seq_one_letter_code
_entity_poly.pdbx_strand_id
1 'polypeptide(L)'
;MIFKKCIEKSSEKLQFVQGYGLTETSPCICCTPDGMKPPSLNSVGIPAPNTKVKVIDLQTGQPLGVNEEGEICAKGPQVMKGYLNNPKATEDCIDSRGWFHTGDIGYYDEQKFFYITDRV
;
A
#
# COMPACT_ATOMS: atom_id res chain seq x y z
N MET A 1 -1.91 20.20 6.47
CA MET A 1 -1.05 20.87 5.46
C MET A 1 0.32 21.28 6.06
N ILE A 2 1.04 20.34 6.68
CA ILE A 2 2.34 20.61 7.37
C ILE A 2 3.51 20.45 6.39
N PHE A 3 3.47 19.44 5.51
CA PHE A 3 4.55 19.13 4.56
C PHE A 3 4.85 20.25 3.56
N LYS A 4 3.82 20.95 3.06
CA LYS A 4 4.02 22.11 2.17
C LYS A 4 4.86 23.20 2.83
N LYS A 5 4.59 23.50 4.11
CA LYS A 5 5.36 24.49 4.88
C LYS A 5 6.82 24.07 5.09
N CYS A 6 7.10 22.76 5.22
CA CYS A 6 8.48 22.27 5.32
C CYS A 6 9.23 22.40 4.00
N ILE A 7 8.58 22.06 2.87
CA ILE A 7 9.17 22.21 1.53
C ILE A 7 9.45 23.69 1.22
N GLU A 8 8.50 24.59 1.54
CA GLU A 8 8.64 26.03 1.32
C GLU A 8 9.77 26.69 2.13
N LYS A 9 10.08 26.15 3.32
CA LYS A 9 11.14 26.67 4.20
C LYS A 9 12.53 26.13 3.89
N SER A 10 12.63 25.11 3.04
CA SER A 10 13.92 24.50 2.69
C SER A 10 14.69 25.37 1.71
N SER A 11 15.97 25.60 1.98
CA SER A 11 16.91 26.22 1.03
C SER A 11 17.36 25.27 -0.08
N GLU A 12 17.08 23.97 0.06
CA GLU A 12 17.38 22.93 -0.93
C GLU A 12 16.10 22.38 -1.58
N LYS A 13 16.22 21.85 -2.80
CA LYS A 13 15.13 21.15 -3.48
C LYS A 13 14.88 19.79 -2.80
N LEU A 14 13.96 19.77 -1.83
CA LEU A 14 13.52 18.55 -1.18
C LEU A 14 12.40 17.89 -1.98
N GLN A 15 12.55 16.59 -2.24
CA GLN A 15 11.46 15.77 -2.75
C GLN A 15 10.85 14.98 -1.59
N PHE A 16 9.58 15.26 -1.30
CA PHE A 16 8.82 14.48 -0.32
C PHE A 16 8.22 13.27 -1.03
N VAL A 17 8.51 12.09 -0.48
CA VAL A 17 7.95 10.81 -0.93
C VAL A 17 7.41 10.04 0.26
N GLN A 18 6.45 9.16 0.00
CA GLN A 18 5.95 8.23 0.99
C GLN A 18 6.22 6.79 0.55
N GLY A 19 6.25 5.90 1.52
CA GLY A 19 6.18 4.46 1.33
C GLY A 19 5.17 3.89 2.31
N TYR A 20 4.51 2.81 1.90
CA TYR A 20 3.49 2.12 2.67
C TYR A 20 3.80 0.63 2.76
N GLY A 21 3.56 0.09 3.96
CA GLY A 21 3.47 -1.33 4.21
C GLY A 21 3.36 -1.60 5.71
N LEU A 22 3.56 -2.85 6.10
CA LEU A 22 3.28 -3.37 7.43
C LEU A 22 4.44 -4.25 7.89
N THR A 23 4.49 -4.58 9.18
CA THR A 23 5.50 -5.52 9.72
C THR A 23 5.48 -6.85 8.97
N GLU A 24 4.28 -7.30 8.61
CA GLU A 24 3.96 -8.52 7.88
C GLU A 24 4.44 -8.49 6.41
N THR A 25 4.93 -7.36 5.90
CA THR A 25 5.41 -7.21 4.51
C THR A 25 6.87 -6.79 4.39
N SER A 26 7.66 -6.97 5.44
CA SER A 26 9.12 -6.82 5.47
C SER A 26 9.74 -5.55 4.82
N PRO A 27 9.31 -4.30 5.09
CA PRO A 27 8.01 -3.85 5.56
C PRO A 27 7.21 -3.15 4.44
N CYS A 28 7.65 -3.20 3.17
CA CYS A 28 7.17 -2.29 2.11
C CYS A 28 6.34 -3.02 1.04
N ILE A 29 5.19 -2.44 0.72
CA ILE A 29 4.27 -2.86 -0.34
C ILE A 29 4.29 -1.86 -1.49
N CYS A 30 4.18 -0.56 -1.16
CA CYS A 30 4.22 0.53 -2.12
C CYS A 30 5.30 1.56 -1.74
N CYS A 31 5.99 2.10 -2.74
CA CYS A 31 6.88 3.23 -2.56
C CYS A 31 6.96 4.06 -3.83
N THR A 32 7.35 5.32 -3.69
CA THR A 32 7.68 6.15 -4.85
C THR A 32 9.13 5.87 -5.28
N PRO A 33 9.39 5.39 -6.50
CA PRO A 33 10.74 5.19 -7.00
C PRO A 33 11.57 6.48 -7.01
N ASP A 34 12.88 6.35 -6.87
CA ASP A 34 13.78 7.49 -6.99
C ASP A 34 13.65 8.16 -8.38
N GLY A 35 13.72 9.49 -8.41
CA GLY A 35 13.49 10.29 -9.61
C GLY A 35 12.04 10.35 -10.12
N MET A 36 11.10 9.59 -9.54
CA MET A 36 9.69 9.66 -9.88
C MET A 36 8.97 10.66 -8.96
N LYS A 37 8.21 11.59 -9.54
CA LYS A 37 7.39 12.52 -8.77
C LYS A 37 5.96 11.98 -8.68
N PRO A 38 5.42 11.73 -7.47
CA PRO A 38 4.04 11.27 -7.35
C PRO A 38 3.08 12.39 -7.76
N PRO A 39 1.91 12.07 -8.34
CA PRO A 39 0.92 13.07 -8.76
C PRO A 39 0.35 13.85 -7.58
N SER A 40 0.40 13.27 -6.37
CA SER A 40 -0.05 13.89 -5.14
C SER A 40 0.84 13.52 -3.97
N LEU A 41 1.03 14.45 -3.03
CA LEU A 41 1.73 14.18 -1.77
C LEU A 41 0.99 13.18 -0.88
N ASN A 42 -0.29 12.89 -1.16
CA ASN A 42 -1.07 11.89 -0.43
C ASN A 42 -0.86 10.47 -0.96
N SER A 43 -0.18 10.30 -2.09
CA SER A 43 0.10 8.97 -2.61
C SER A 43 1.19 8.29 -1.78
N VAL A 44 1.02 6.99 -1.58
CA VAL A 44 2.03 6.11 -0.97
C VAL A 44 2.94 5.44 -2.01
N GLY A 45 2.82 5.84 -3.27
CA GLY A 45 3.62 5.33 -4.38
C GLY A 45 2.96 4.21 -5.16
N ILE A 46 3.78 3.43 -5.86
CA ILE A 46 3.37 2.29 -6.69
C ILE A 46 3.85 0.98 -6.04
N PRO A 47 3.33 -0.18 -6.45
CA PRO A 47 3.80 -1.47 -5.94
C PRO A 47 5.33 -1.63 -6.07
N ALA A 48 5.96 -2.12 -5.00
CA ALA A 48 7.37 -2.46 -5.00
C ALA A 48 7.69 -3.55 -6.05
N PRO A 49 8.94 -3.66 -6.52
CA PRO A 49 9.32 -4.68 -7.49
C PRO A 49 8.90 -6.09 -7.05
N ASN A 50 8.43 -6.89 -8.01
CA ASN A 50 7.93 -8.25 -7.78
C ASN A 50 6.75 -8.37 -6.79
N THR A 51 6.06 -7.27 -6.52
CA THR A 51 4.88 -7.22 -5.64
C THR A 51 3.63 -6.97 -6.46
N LYS A 52 2.59 -7.76 -6.21
CA LYS A 52 1.24 -7.53 -6.74
C LYS A 52 0.40 -6.88 -5.66
N VAL A 53 -0.33 -5.84 -6.01
CA VAL A 53 -1.27 -5.14 -5.12
C VAL A 53 -2.60 -5.03 -5.86
N LYS A 54 -3.69 -5.31 -5.16
CA LYS A 54 -5.05 -5.11 -5.65
C LYS A 54 -5.88 -4.42 -4.57
N VAL A 55 -6.96 -3.79 -5.00
CA VAL A 55 -8.01 -3.31 -4.11
C VAL A 55 -9.20 -4.25 -4.28
N ILE A 56 -9.85 -4.65 -3.20
CA ILE A 56 -11.03 -5.51 -3.24
C ILE A 56 -12.22 -4.88 -2.53
N ASP A 57 -13.41 -5.18 -3.02
CA ASP A 57 -14.65 -4.85 -2.34
C ASP A 57 -14.82 -5.72 -1.07
N LEU A 58 -15.14 -5.10 0.06
CA LEU A 58 -15.21 -5.79 1.35
C LEU A 58 -16.40 -6.77 1.47
N GLN A 59 -17.45 -6.60 0.68
CA GLN A 59 -18.65 -7.45 0.76
C GLN A 59 -18.53 -8.66 -0.14
N THR A 60 -17.98 -8.47 -1.35
CA THR A 60 -17.94 -9.47 -2.42
C THR A 60 -16.57 -10.12 -2.59
N GLY A 61 -15.51 -9.51 -2.06
CA GLY A 61 -14.12 -9.93 -2.25
C GLY A 61 -13.60 -9.81 -3.68
N GLN A 62 -14.35 -9.16 -4.58
CA GLN A 62 -13.97 -8.99 -5.98
C GLN A 62 -12.96 -7.84 -6.14
N PRO A 63 -12.00 -7.96 -7.07
CA PRO A 63 -11.09 -6.87 -7.38
C PRO A 63 -11.83 -5.64 -7.91
N LEU A 64 -11.45 -4.48 -7.40
CA LEU A 64 -11.94 -3.17 -7.81
C LEU A 64 -11.03 -2.50 -8.85
N GLY A 65 -11.65 -1.63 -9.65
CA GLY A 65 -11.04 -0.84 -10.70
C GLY A 65 -10.34 0.43 -10.20
N VAL A 66 -10.04 1.31 -11.15
CA VAL A 66 -9.36 2.59 -10.91
C VAL A 66 -10.30 3.52 -10.14
N ASN A 67 -9.77 4.21 -9.13
CA ASN A 67 -10.48 5.15 -8.26
C ASN A 67 -11.67 4.55 -7.49
N GLU A 68 -11.74 3.22 -7.39
CA GLU A 68 -12.70 2.52 -6.56
C GLU A 68 -12.04 2.13 -5.23
N GLU A 69 -12.72 2.42 -4.13
CA GLU A 69 -12.20 2.30 -2.77
C GLU A 69 -12.58 0.95 -2.15
N GLY A 70 -11.62 0.30 -1.51
CA GLY A 70 -11.81 -0.98 -0.85
C GLY A 70 -10.56 -1.42 -0.09
N GLU A 71 -10.53 -2.68 0.34
CA GLU A 71 -9.37 -3.21 1.08
C GLU A 71 -8.18 -3.41 0.14
N ILE A 72 -7.00 -2.93 0.56
CA ILE A 72 -5.74 -3.22 -0.14
C ILE A 72 -5.25 -4.61 0.25
N CYS A 73 -4.96 -5.44 -0.75
CA CYS A 73 -4.30 -6.73 -0.55
C CYS A 73 -2.97 -6.76 -1.31
N ALA A 74 -1.97 -7.42 -0.72
CA ALA A 74 -0.64 -7.56 -1.30
C ALA A 74 -0.24 -9.03 -1.46
N LYS A 75 0.55 -9.32 -2.51
CA LYS A 75 1.16 -10.64 -2.72
C LYS A 75 2.55 -10.45 -3.32
N GLY A 76 3.56 -10.99 -2.67
CA GLY A 76 4.95 -10.85 -3.11
C GLY A 76 5.91 -11.65 -2.24
N PRO A 77 7.19 -11.72 -2.63
CA PRO A 77 8.21 -12.48 -1.92
C PRO A 77 8.56 -11.93 -0.53
N GLN A 78 8.20 -10.68 -0.25
CA GLN A 78 8.47 -9.99 1.02
C GLN A 78 7.37 -10.20 2.08
N VAL A 79 6.20 -10.71 1.68
CA VAL A 79 5.12 -11.05 2.62
C VAL A 79 5.62 -12.14 3.57
N MET A 80 5.32 -11.97 4.86
CA MET A 80 5.74 -12.89 5.90
C MET A 80 5.30 -14.32 5.62
N LYS A 81 5.99 -15.28 6.24
CA LYS A 81 5.55 -16.69 6.21
C LYS A 81 4.28 -16.92 7.04
N GLY A 82 4.00 -16.05 8.00
CA GLY A 82 2.92 -16.19 8.97
C GLY A 82 3.37 -15.82 10.38
N TYR A 83 2.39 -15.76 11.28
CA TYR A 83 2.64 -15.53 12.70
C TYR A 83 3.16 -16.80 13.38
N LEU A 84 4.23 -16.65 14.17
CA LEU A 84 4.84 -17.74 14.90
C LEU A 84 3.83 -18.37 15.88
N ASN A 85 3.64 -19.69 15.80
CA ASN A 85 2.73 -20.47 16.64
C ASN A 85 1.26 -20.02 16.59
N ASN A 86 0.85 -19.28 15.54
CA ASN A 86 -0.52 -18.82 15.37
C ASN A 86 -0.99 -19.03 13.91
N PRO A 87 -1.23 -20.30 13.50
CA PRO A 87 -1.70 -20.61 12.16
C PRO A 87 -3.06 -19.97 11.87
N LYS A 88 -3.96 -19.89 12.86
CA LYS A 88 -5.26 -19.24 12.70
C LYS A 88 -5.13 -17.78 12.29
N ALA A 89 -4.35 -16.98 13.03
CA ALA A 89 -4.15 -15.57 12.65
C ALA A 89 -3.43 -15.42 11.30
N THR A 90 -2.63 -16.41 10.90
CA THR A 90 -1.99 -16.42 9.58
C THR A 90 -3.02 -16.67 8.47
N GLU A 91 -3.90 -17.65 8.65
CA GLU A 91 -4.97 -17.98 7.70
C GLU A 91 -6.05 -16.89 7.65
N ASP A 92 -6.27 -16.18 8.76
CA ASP A 92 -7.21 -15.05 8.83
C ASP A 92 -6.75 -13.85 7.96
N CYS A 93 -5.44 -13.66 7.78
CA CYS A 93 -4.90 -12.54 7.00
C CYS A 93 -4.19 -12.92 5.70
N ILE A 94 -3.88 -14.20 5.45
CA ILE A 94 -3.31 -14.69 4.19
C ILE A 94 -4.25 -15.70 3.56
N ASP A 95 -4.89 -15.32 2.45
CA ASP A 95 -5.85 -16.19 1.77
C ASP A 95 -5.18 -17.44 1.16
N SER A 96 -5.99 -18.44 0.80
CA SER A 96 -5.51 -19.69 0.18
C SER A 96 -4.82 -19.48 -1.17
N ARG A 97 -4.95 -18.29 -1.77
CA ARG A 97 -4.25 -17.89 -2.99
C ARG A 97 -2.98 -17.09 -2.69
N GLY A 98 -2.60 -16.93 -1.41
CA GLY A 98 -1.40 -16.24 -0.95
C GLY A 98 -1.49 -14.71 -0.99
N TRP A 99 -2.69 -14.13 -0.95
CA TRP A 99 -2.88 -12.68 -0.77
C TRP A 99 -2.94 -12.34 0.71
N PHE A 100 -2.09 -11.41 1.12
CA PHE A 100 -2.15 -10.78 2.44
C PHE A 100 -3.19 -9.64 2.43
N HIS A 101 -4.15 -9.75 3.34
CA HIS A 101 -5.19 -8.77 3.65
C HIS A 101 -4.62 -7.76 4.65
N THR A 102 -4.47 -6.50 4.23
CA THR A 102 -3.81 -5.47 5.05
C THR A 102 -4.70 -4.92 6.15
N GLY A 103 -6.03 -5.04 5.99
CA GLY A 103 -7.00 -4.33 6.82
C GLY A 103 -7.03 -2.81 6.60
N ASP A 104 -6.26 -2.27 5.64
CA ASP A 104 -6.29 -0.84 5.30
C ASP A 104 -7.16 -0.60 4.05
N ILE A 105 -7.90 0.51 4.06
CA ILE A 105 -8.77 0.93 2.97
C ILE A 105 -8.04 1.94 2.08
N GLY A 106 -8.22 1.79 0.77
CA GLY A 106 -7.66 2.70 -0.19
C GLY A 106 -8.08 2.43 -1.63
N TYR A 107 -7.44 3.14 -2.55
CA TYR A 107 -7.67 3.03 -4.00
C TYR A 107 -6.37 3.26 -4.76
N TYR A 108 -6.42 3.07 -6.09
CA TYR A 108 -5.33 3.45 -7.00
C TYR A 108 -5.86 4.25 -8.19
N ASP A 109 -5.04 5.16 -8.70
CA ASP A 109 -5.38 6.01 -9.85
C ASP A 109 -5.05 5.37 -11.21
N GLU A 110 -5.30 6.09 -12.31
CA GLU A 110 -5.00 5.65 -13.67
C GLU A 110 -3.51 5.36 -13.89
N GLN A 111 -2.63 6.05 -13.14
CA GLN A 111 -1.18 5.89 -13.15
C GLN A 111 -0.68 4.81 -12.18
N LYS A 112 -1.60 4.10 -11.50
CA LYS A 112 -1.34 3.05 -10.52
C LYS A 112 -0.65 3.52 -9.24
N PHE A 113 -0.75 4.81 -8.93
CA PHE A 113 -0.38 5.31 -7.62
C PHE A 113 -1.47 4.95 -6.61
N PHE A 114 -1.05 4.44 -5.46
CA PHE A 114 -1.95 4.03 -4.38
C PHE A 114 -2.14 5.14 -3.35
N TYR A 115 -3.30 5.12 -2.70
CA TYR A 115 -3.73 6.07 -1.70
C TYR A 115 -4.41 5.30 -0.56
N ILE A 116 -4.04 5.61 0.68
CA ILE A 116 -4.64 5.03 1.89
C ILE A 116 -5.60 6.06 2.47
N THR A 117 -6.83 5.65 2.76
CA THR A 117 -7.92 6.53 3.18
C THR A 117 -8.47 6.19 4.55
N ASP A 118 -8.50 4.92 4.93
CA ASP A 118 -9.03 4.48 6.22
C ASP A 118 -8.46 3.09 6.63
N ARG A 119 -9.02 2.52 7.70
CA ARG A 119 -8.76 1.17 8.20
C ARG A 119 -10.07 0.49 8.61
N VAL A 120 -10.15 -0.83 8.43
CA VAL A 120 -11.28 -1.68 8.84
C VAL A 120 -11.32 -1.89 10.36
#